data_AF-A0A6C0C655-F1
#
_entry.id   AF-A0A6C0C655-F1
#
_cell.length_a   1.000
_cell.length_b   1.000
_cell.length_c   1.000
_cell.angle_alpha   90.00
_cell.angle_beta   90.00
_cell.angle_gamma   90.00
#
_symmetry.space_group_name_H-M   'P 1'
#
loop_
_entity.id
_entity.type
_entity.pdbx_description
1 polymer ?
#
loop_
_entity_poly.entity_id
_entity_poly.type
_entity_poly.pdbx_seq_one_letter_code
_entity_poly.pdbx_strand_id
1 'polypeptide(L)'
;MSVHSSQNKHLLWQLLSDHPNQKTNPKKFQHVLEYRVTDMHKNRFKFGNDLMIMNKEIIKQFANELPKQPPTIPVTKKNPSMTKGQIFEQNLKVQQNNFNTLINKQKPADIDFSDKTEDEPIDVRMVDTTLQERERELKKIMAQYNPNENSAKQWLTGESTSSHLNIDDNSHINIEPTVLTNEMSERRVSFEVEENAKSVVPVVNAVSFLQKLKKTDDGTLPYLKRIEENQVVIINLLKEINT
;
A
#
# COMPACT_ATOMS: atom_id res chain seq x y z
N MET A 1 -2.32 -10.40 -11.73
CA MET A 1 -1.61 -10.72 -10.46
C MET A 1 -1.85 -12.18 -10.12
N SER A 2 -0.86 -12.92 -9.57
CA SER A 2 -0.94 -14.38 -9.35
C SER A 2 -0.86 -14.72 -7.87
N VAL A 3 -1.59 -15.76 -7.43
CA VAL A 3 -1.51 -16.27 -6.05
C VAL A 3 -0.11 -16.79 -5.70
N HIS A 4 0.65 -17.21 -6.71
CA HIS A 4 2.01 -17.72 -6.55
C HIS A 4 3.11 -16.63 -6.61
N SER A 5 2.74 -15.35 -6.72
CA SER A 5 3.74 -14.28 -6.77
C SER A 5 4.49 -14.15 -5.43
N SER A 6 5.76 -13.75 -5.49
CA SER A 6 6.58 -13.54 -4.29
C SER A 6 5.96 -12.50 -3.35
N GLN A 7 5.38 -11.43 -3.92
CA GLN A 7 4.67 -10.40 -3.17
C GLN A 7 3.45 -10.97 -2.43
N ASN A 8 2.65 -11.80 -3.09
CA ASN A 8 1.47 -12.40 -2.46
C ASN A 8 1.85 -13.40 -1.36
N LYS A 9 2.89 -14.20 -1.59
CA LYS A 9 3.44 -15.11 -0.58
C LYS A 9 3.95 -14.33 0.65
N HIS A 10 4.63 -13.21 0.44
CA HIS A 10 5.10 -12.35 1.53
C HIS A 10 3.93 -11.74 2.32
N LEU A 11 2.90 -11.24 1.62
CA LEU A 11 1.68 -10.74 2.25
C LEU A 11 1.00 -11.82 3.12
N LEU A 12 0.80 -13.02 2.57
CA LEU A 12 0.21 -14.14 3.32
C LEU A 12 1.06 -14.54 4.53
N TRP A 13 2.38 -14.51 4.40
CA TRP A 13 3.31 -14.75 5.50
C TRP A 13 3.20 -13.72 6.62
N GLN A 14 3.03 -12.44 6.27
CA GLN A 14 2.81 -11.37 7.24
C GLN A 14 1.44 -11.49 7.93
N LEU A 15 0.38 -11.75 7.16
CA LEU A 15 -0.99 -11.89 7.69
C LEU A 15 -1.13 -13.10 8.63
N LEU A 16 -0.34 -14.15 8.41
CA LEU A 16 -0.35 -15.35 9.24
C LEU A 16 0.65 -15.30 10.40
N SER A 17 1.35 -14.18 10.61
CA SER A 17 2.40 -14.03 11.64
C SER A 17 1.99 -14.41 13.06
N ASP A 18 0.70 -14.28 13.38
CA ASP A 18 0.16 -14.67 14.68
C ASP A 18 -0.14 -16.16 14.84
N HIS A 19 -0.03 -16.95 13.78
CA HIS A 19 -0.32 -18.38 13.78
C HIS A 19 0.68 -19.16 14.67
N PRO A 20 0.20 -20.05 15.57
CA PRO A 20 1.06 -20.74 16.54
C PRO A 20 2.14 -21.61 15.88
N ASN A 21 1.84 -22.20 14.72
CA ASN A 21 2.81 -23.01 13.98
C ASN A 21 3.92 -22.16 13.33
N GLN A 22 3.66 -20.88 13.04
CA GLN A 22 4.69 -19.97 12.53
C GLN A 22 5.69 -19.60 13.63
N LYS A 23 5.20 -19.41 14.87
CA LYS A 23 6.04 -19.13 16.06
C LYS A 23 6.83 -20.36 16.52
N THR A 24 6.22 -21.55 16.45
CA THR A 24 6.83 -22.79 16.93
C THR A 24 7.80 -23.41 15.92
N ASN A 25 7.42 -23.44 14.63
CA ASN A 25 8.26 -24.02 13.57
C ASN A 25 8.13 -23.26 12.24
N PRO A 26 8.88 -22.16 12.07
CA PRO A 26 8.74 -21.30 10.90
C PRO A 26 9.10 -22.02 9.58
N LYS A 27 10.11 -22.90 9.58
CA LYS A 27 10.52 -23.63 8.36
C LYS A 27 9.46 -24.61 7.88
N LYS A 28 8.88 -25.40 8.79
CA LYS A 28 7.77 -26.30 8.44
C LYS A 28 6.54 -25.51 8.02
N PHE A 29 6.23 -24.41 8.71
CA PHE A 29 5.12 -23.54 8.36
C PHE A 29 5.28 -22.92 6.96
N GLN A 30 6.49 -22.49 6.60
CA GLN A 30 6.80 -22.00 5.26
C GLN A 30 6.54 -23.06 4.19
N HIS A 31 7.02 -24.29 4.38
CA HIS A 31 6.75 -25.37 3.44
C HIS A 31 5.26 -25.67 3.30
N VAL A 32 4.49 -25.66 4.40
CA VAL A 32 3.03 -25.83 4.36
C VAL A 32 2.37 -24.69 3.60
N LEU A 33 2.74 -23.44 3.87
CA LEU A 33 2.23 -22.27 3.15
C LEU A 33 2.53 -22.35 1.65
N GLU A 34 3.76 -22.69 1.28
CA GLU A 34 4.16 -22.86 -0.12
C GLU A 34 3.39 -23.98 -0.82
N TYR A 35 3.17 -25.10 -0.12
CA TYR A 35 2.33 -26.19 -0.62
C TYR A 35 0.89 -25.73 -0.86
N ARG A 36 0.27 -25.05 0.11
CA ARG A 36 -1.11 -24.53 0.00
C ARG A 36 -1.25 -23.51 -1.13
N VAL A 37 -0.29 -22.58 -1.26
CA VAL A 37 -0.26 -21.60 -2.35
C VAL A 37 -0.13 -22.28 -3.71
N THR A 38 0.68 -23.33 -3.81
CA THR A 38 0.87 -24.10 -5.04
C THR A 38 -0.38 -24.90 -5.41
N ASP A 39 -1.02 -25.54 -4.43
CA ASP A 39 -2.29 -26.24 -4.64
C ASP A 39 -3.40 -25.27 -5.07
N MET A 40 -3.49 -24.10 -4.43
CA MET A 40 -4.44 -23.06 -4.80
C MET A 40 -4.20 -22.56 -6.23
N HIS A 41 -2.93 -22.41 -6.64
CA HIS A 41 -2.57 -22.04 -8.01
C HIS A 41 -3.00 -23.09 -9.03
N LYS A 42 -2.88 -24.39 -8.71
CA LYS A 42 -3.38 -25.48 -9.58
C LYS A 42 -4.90 -25.45 -9.69
N ASN A 43 -5.59 -25.14 -8.60
CA ASN A 43 -7.04 -25.06 -8.51
C ASN A 43 -7.62 -23.68 -8.87
N ARG A 44 -6.82 -22.74 -9.38
CA ARG A 44 -7.18 -21.33 -9.60
C ARG A 44 -8.45 -21.11 -10.42
N PHE A 45 -8.73 -22.00 -11.37
CA PHE A 45 -9.90 -21.91 -12.24
C PHE A 45 -11.22 -22.13 -11.49
N LYS A 46 -11.20 -22.88 -10.38
CA LYS A 46 -12.38 -23.07 -9.51
C LYS A 46 -12.79 -21.80 -8.78
N PHE A 47 -11.85 -20.87 -8.61
CA PHE A 47 -12.05 -19.59 -7.91
C PHE A 47 -12.15 -18.41 -8.87
N GLY A 48 -12.41 -18.67 -10.16
CA GLY A 48 -12.51 -17.61 -11.18
C GLY A 48 -11.21 -16.82 -11.39
N ASN A 49 -10.05 -17.40 -11.01
CA ASN A 49 -8.75 -16.72 -10.97
C ASN A 49 -8.72 -15.45 -10.07
N ASP A 50 -9.69 -15.27 -9.17
CA ASP A 50 -9.72 -14.15 -8.25
C ASP A 50 -8.70 -14.35 -7.11
N LEU A 51 -7.67 -13.50 -7.11
CA LEU A 51 -6.62 -13.50 -6.10
C LEU A 51 -7.15 -13.32 -4.69
N MET A 52 -8.14 -12.46 -4.50
CA MET A 52 -8.71 -12.19 -3.19
C MET A 52 -9.43 -13.41 -2.64
N ILE A 53 -10.22 -14.09 -3.47
CA ILE A 53 -10.95 -15.31 -3.07
C ILE A 53 -9.94 -16.41 -2.72
N MET A 54 -8.93 -16.61 -3.56
CA MET A 54 -7.87 -17.59 -3.30
C MET A 54 -7.11 -17.30 -2.00
N ASN A 55 -6.74 -16.04 -1.75
CA ASN A 55 -6.05 -15.65 -0.51
C ASN A 55 -6.92 -15.86 0.72
N LYS A 56 -8.21 -15.50 0.64
CA LYS A 56 -9.18 -15.74 1.72
C LYS A 56 -9.30 -17.23 2.03
N GLU A 57 -9.34 -18.08 1.01
CA GLU A 57 -9.46 -19.52 1.20
C GLU A 57 -8.18 -20.13 1.82
N ILE A 58 -6.99 -19.68 1.40
CA ILE A 58 -5.72 -20.09 2.03
C ILE A 58 -5.72 -19.74 3.53
N ILE A 59 -6.08 -18.50 3.87
CA ILE A 59 -6.13 -18.04 5.27
C ILE A 59 -7.15 -18.86 6.08
N LYS A 60 -8.31 -19.15 5.49
CA LYS A 60 -9.35 -19.98 6.11
C LYS A 60 -8.86 -21.40 6.40
N GLN A 61 -8.06 -22.00 5.52
CA GLN A 61 -7.47 -23.32 5.76
C GLN A 61 -6.57 -23.31 7.00
N PHE A 62 -5.71 -22.32 7.15
CA PHE A 62 -4.89 -22.15 8.36
C PHE A 62 -5.73 -21.87 9.61
N ALA A 63 -6.80 -21.09 9.49
CA ALA A 63 -7.70 -20.83 10.60
C ALA A 63 -8.42 -22.10 11.10
N ASN A 64 -8.72 -23.05 10.21
CA ASN A 64 -9.36 -24.32 10.56
C ASN A 64 -8.38 -25.36 11.11
N GLU A 65 -7.09 -25.23 10.81
CA GLU A 65 -6.01 -26.08 11.35
C GLU A 65 -5.60 -25.70 12.77
N LEU A 66 -6.02 -24.53 13.26
CA LEU A 66 -5.95 -24.22 14.68
C LEU A 66 -6.72 -25.31 15.43
N PRO A 67 -6.11 -25.99 16.42
CA PRO A 67 -6.81 -26.99 17.19
C PRO A 67 -8.05 -26.34 17.79
N LYS A 68 -9.23 -26.82 17.40
CA LYS A 68 -10.48 -26.54 18.11
C LYS A 68 -10.23 -26.96 19.55
N GLN A 69 -9.95 -26.00 20.43
CA GLN A 69 -9.75 -26.27 21.84
C GLN A 69 -10.97 -27.08 22.32
N PRO A 70 -10.81 -28.27 22.90
CA PRO A 70 -11.87 -28.82 23.73
C PRO A 70 -12.12 -27.84 24.89
N PRO A 71 -13.38 -27.66 25.34
CA PRO A 71 -13.64 -26.83 26.50
C PRO A 71 -13.03 -27.48 27.75
N THR A 72 -12.51 -26.62 28.63
CA THR A 72 -12.00 -26.85 30.02
C THR A 72 -10.73 -27.72 30.12
N ILE A 73 -9.63 -27.27 30.77
CA ILE A 73 -9.38 -27.09 32.22
C ILE A 73 -8.21 -26.06 32.41
N PRO A 74 -8.14 -25.29 33.52
CA PRO A 74 -7.33 -24.09 33.64
C PRO A 74 -5.92 -24.36 34.20
N VAL A 75 -4.88 -23.89 33.50
CA VAL A 75 -3.53 -23.72 34.08
C VAL A 75 -3.01 -22.33 33.70
N THR A 76 -3.19 -21.42 34.66
CA THR A 76 -2.27 -20.34 35.05
C THR A 76 -1.15 -19.96 34.09
N LYS A 77 -1.37 -18.90 33.30
CA LYS A 77 -0.67 -17.59 33.39
C LYS A 77 -1.61 -16.53 32.81
N LYS A 78 -2.47 -15.98 33.67
CA LYS A 78 -3.30 -14.82 33.34
C LYS A 78 -2.39 -13.59 33.21
N ASN A 79 -2.01 -13.25 31.99
CA ASN A 79 -1.97 -11.83 31.67
C ASN A 79 -3.44 -11.37 31.73
N PRO A 80 -3.78 -10.29 32.43
CA PRO A 80 -5.15 -9.79 32.42
C PRO A 80 -5.50 -9.48 30.96
N SER A 81 -6.39 -10.29 30.40
CA SER A 81 -7.01 -10.00 29.12
C SER A 81 -7.65 -8.64 29.27
N MET A 82 -7.04 -7.62 28.67
CA MET A 82 -7.48 -6.25 28.84
C MET A 82 -8.94 -6.16 28.41
N THR A 83 -9.77 -5.58 29.26
CA THR A 83 -11.19 -5.41 28.95
C THR A 83 -11.30 -4.51 27.72
N LYS A 84 -12.35 -4.62 26.91
CA LYS A 84 -12.53 -3.77 25.71
C LYS A 84 -12.31 -2.27 25.98
N GLY A 85 -12.69 -1.80 27.17
CA GLY A 85 -12.42 -0.43 27.62
C GLY A 85 -10.93 -0.10 27.80
N GLN A 86 -10.14 -1.03 28.36
CA GLN A 86 -8.69 -0.84 28.55
C GLN A 86 -7.92 -0.86 27.22
N ILE A 87 -8.36 -1.68 26.26
CA ILE A 87 -7.81 -1.68 24.89
C ILE A 87 -8.12 -0.35 24.20
N PHE A 88 -9.35 0.17 24.34
CA PHE A 88 -9.72 1.47 23.81
C PHE A 88 -8.89 2.61 24.43
N GLU A 89 -8.73 2.61 25.76
CA GLU A 89 -7.93 3.60 26.47
C GLU A 89 -6.44 3.55 26.07
N GLN A 90 -5.89 2.35 25.89
CA GLN A 90 -4.53 2.16 25.39
C GLN A 90 -4.38 2.73 23.97
N ASN A 91 -5.32 2.43 23.07
CA ASN A 91 -5.31 2.94 21.70
C ASN A 91 -5.45 4.47 21.66
N LEU A 92 -6.30 5.04 22.51
CA LEU A 92 -6.46 6.48 22.65
C LEU A 92 -5.16 7.14 23.13
N LYS A 93 -4.50 6.54 24.12
CA LYS A 93 -3.22 7.04 24.64
C LYS A 93 -2.09 6.96 23.61
N VAL A 94 -2.05 5.90 22.80
CA VAL A 94 -1.10 5.79 21.68
C VAL A 94 -1.33 6.90 20.65
N GLN A 95 -2.59 7.18 20.30
CA GLN A 95 -2.93 8.27 19.37
C GLN A 95 -2.56 9.64 19.93
N GLN A 96 -2.82 9.89 21.22
CA GLN A 96 -2.45 11.14 21.88
C GLN A 96 -0.92 11.34 21.92
N ASN A 97 -0.17 10.30 22.24
CA ASN A 97 1.29 10.36 22.27
C ASN A 97 1.88 10.61 20.87
N ASN A 98 1.32 9.95 19.84
CA ASN A 98 1.74 10.17 18.46
C ASN A 98 1.45 11.61 18.02
N PHE A 99 0.26 12.13 18.32
CA PHE A 99 -0.10 13.52 18.05
C PHE A 99 0.85 14.51 18.75
N ASN A 100 1.14 14.31 20.03
CA ASN A 100 2.09 15.15 20.77
C ASN A 100 3.50 15.12 20.15
N THR A 101 3.93 13.96 19.64
CA THR A 101 5.21 13.81 18.93
C THR A 101 5.23 14.56 17.60
N LEU A 102 4.09 14.64 16.91
CA LEU A 102 3.95 15.37 15.65
C LEU A 102 3.87 16.88 15.84
N ILE A 103 3.19 17.34 16.90
CA ILE A 103 3.05 18.76 17.24
C ILE A 103 4.36 19.33 17.80
N ASN A 104 5.04 18.57 18.66
CA ASN A 104 6.31 18.97 19.28
C ASN A 104 7.50 18.27 18.61
N LYS A 105 7.55 18.21 17.27
CA LYS A 105 8.76 17.73 16.59
C LYS A 105 9.90 18.69 16.94
N GLN A 106 10.95 18.15 17.54
CA GLN A 106 12.21 18.87 17.72
C GLN A 106 12.65 19.40 16.35
N LYS A 107 13.13 20.65 16.32
CA LYS A 107 13.70 21.24 15.12
C LYS A 107 14.77 20.25 14.59
N PRO A 108 14.75 19.88 13.29
CA PRO A 108 15.82 19.09 12.71
C PRO A 108 17.17 19.74 13.03
N ALA A 109 18.19 18.92 13.25
CA ALA A 109 19.56 19.43 13.37
C ALA A 109 19.88 20.27 12.14
N ASP A 110 20.56 21.41 12.34
CA ASP A 110 20.96 22.26 11.24
C ASP A 110 21.88 21.45 10.32
N ILE A 111 21.57 21.44 9.02
CA ILE A 111 22.31 20.68 8.02
C ILE A 111 23.65 21.37 7.81
N ASP A 112 24.71 20.64 8.14
CA ASP A 112 26.08 21.05 7.90
C ASP A 112 26.48 20.64 6.47
N PHE A 113 26.70 21.62 5.60
CA PHE A 113 27.19 21.44 4.22
C PHE A 113 28.71 21.58 4.12
N SER A 114 29.43 21.57 5.24
CA SER A 114 30.88 21.46 5.17
C SER A 114 31.25 20.13 4.49
N ASP A 115 32.09 20.24 3.46
CA ASP A 115 32.62 19.11 2.72
C ASP A 115 33.48 18.27 3.69
N LYS A 116 32.89 17.20 4.23
CA LYS A 116 33.59 16.30 5.12
C LYS A 116 34.46 15.42 4.23
N THR A 117 35.76 15.71 4.24
CA THR A 117 36.80 15.00 3.48
C THR A 117 37.00 13.52 3.86
N GLU A 118 36.09 12.96 4.65
CA GLU A 118 36.02 11.55 5.02
C GLU A 118 34.91 10.85 4.21
N ASP A 119 34.95 10.99 2.88
CA ASP A 119 34.24 10.06 2.02
C ASP A 119 34.93 8.70 2.19
N GLU A 120 34.26 7.79 2.92
CA GLU A 120 34.70 6.40 3.03
C GLU A 120 34.93 5.83 1.62
N PRO A 121 35.96 5.00 1.41
CA PRO A 121 36.22 4.42 0.11
C PRO A 121 34.97 3.67 -0.35
N ILE A 122 34.44 4.08 -1.51
CA ILE A 122 33.29 3.44 -2.13
C ILE A 122 33.59 1.94 -2.23
N ASP A 123 32.78 1.12 -1.54
CA ASP A 123 32.92 -0.33 -1.58
C ASP A 123 32.76 -0.81 -3.03
N VAL A 124 33.87 -1.24 -3.63
CA VAL A 124 33.95 -1.69 -5.02
C VAL A 124 32.91 -2.77 -5.32
N ARG A 125 32.54 -3.57 -4.31
CA ARG A 125 31.49 -4.60 -4.44
C ARG A 125 30.11 -3.98 -4.66
N MET A 126 29.81 -2.85 -4.02
CA MET A 126 28.55 -2.12 -4.24
C MET A 126 28.51 -1.50 -5.64
N VAL A 127 29.65 -1.04 -6.17
CA VAL A 127 29.74 -0.56 -7.56
C VAL A 127 29.49 -1.70 -8.55
N ASP A 128 30.14 -2.84 -8.35
CA ASP A 128 29.96 -4.02 -9.21
C ASP A 128 28.51 -4.52 -9.20
N THR A 129 27.89 -4.59 -8.02
CA THR A 129 26.46 -4.98 -7.92
C THR A 129 25.54 -3.98 -8.62
N THR A 130 25.80 -2.67 -8.46
CA THR A 130 25.02 -1.61 -9.10
C THR A 130 25.18 -1.65 -10.62
N LEU A 131 26.41 -1.87 -11.10
CA LEU A 131 26.71 -1.99 -12.53
C LEU A 131 26.01 -3.22 -13.12
N GLN A 132 26.06 -4.34 -12.42
CA GLN A 132 25.44 -5.59 -12.86
C GLN A 132 23.90 -5.49 -12.86
N GLU A 133 23.32 -4.80 -11.87
CA GLU A 133 21.88 -4.54 -11.83
C GLU A 133 21.44 -3.64 -12.99
N ARG A 134 22.20 -2.56 -13.26
CA ARG A 134 21.99 -1.72 -14.44
C ARG A 134 22.12 -2.49 -15.75
N GLU A 135 23.10 -3.37 -15.88
CA GLU A 135 23.27 -4.19 -17.09
C GLU A 135 22.07 -5.12 -17.31
N ARG A 136 21.56 -5.76 -16.24
CA ARG A 136 20.35 -6.59 -16.33
C ARG A 136 19.11 -5.78 -16.68
N GLU A 137 18.98 -4.59 -16.11
CA GLU A 137 17.88 -3.68 -16.42
C GLU A 137 17.92 -3.24 -17.89
N LEU A 138 19.09 -2.84 -18.39
CA LEU A 138 19.28 -2.49 -19.80
C LEU A 138 18.97 -3.67 -20.72
N LYS A 139 19.44 -4.88 -20.41
CA LYS A 139 19.10 -6.09 -21.19
C LYS A 139 17.59 -6.35 -21.20
N LYS A 140 16.92 -6.13 -20.08
CA LYS A 140 15.47 -6.29 -19.95
C LYS A 140 14.71 -5.24 -20.77
N ILE A 141 15.12 -3.98 -20.70
CA ILE A 141 14.56 -2.88 -21.51
C ILE A 141 14.79 -3.20 -22.99
N MET A 142 16.02 -3.50 -23.40
CA MET A 142 16.32 -3.87 -24.78
C MET A 142 15.45 -5.04 -25.25
N ALA A 143 15.34 -6.13 -24.48
CA ALA A 143 14.50 -7.27 -24.86
C ALA A 143 13.00 -6.93 -24.93
N GLN A 144 12.50 -6.00 -24.12
CA GLN A 144 11.10 -5.57 -24.13
C GLN A 144 10.78 -4.62 -25.29
N TYR A 145 11.74 -3.80 -25.73
CA TYR A 145 11.54 -2.79 -26.77
C TYR A 145 12.14 -3.18 -28.15
N ASN A 146 12.79 -4.34 -28.29
CA ASN A 146 13.28 -4.84 -29.59
C ASN A 146 12.28 -5.48 -30.59
N PRO A 147 10.94 -5.59 -30.38
CA PRO A 147 10.09 -6.17 -31.41
C PRO A 147 9.73 -5.20 -32.55
N ASN A 148 10.03 -3.91 -32.43
CA ASN A 148 9.80 -2.92 -33.49
C ASN A 148 11.03 -2.04 -33.71
N GLU A 149 12.01 -2.58 -34.43
CA GLU A 149 13.14 -1.81 -34.99
C GLU A 149 12.66 -0.57 -35.77
N ASN A 150 11.42 -0.62 -36.30
CA ASN A 150 10.75 0.49 -36.99
C ASN A 150 10.39 1.68 -36.09
N SER A 151 10.09 1.49 -34.81
CA SER A 151 9.69 2.59 -33.92
C SER A 151 10.88 3.45 -33.51
N ALA A 152 12.03 2.82 -33.24
CA ALA A 152 13.29 3.53 -33.01
C ALA A 152 13.78 4.22 -34.29
N LYS A 153 13.65 3.55 -35.45
CA LYS A 153 13.93 4.17 -36.76
C LYS A 153 13.04 5.40 -37.00
N GLN A 154 11.74 5.34 -36.72
CA GLN A 154 10.81 6.49 -36.84
C GLN A 154 11.16 7.67 -35.92
N TRP A 155 11.70 7.42 -34.73
CA TRP A 155 12.21 8.48 -33.84
C TRP A 155 13.51 9.10 -34.36
N LEU A 156 14.39 8.29 -34.95
CA LEU A 156 15.68 8.72 -35.50
C LEU A 156 15.54 9.42 -36.86
N THR A 157 14.58 8.99 -37.70
CA THR A 157 14.32 9.57 -39.02
C THR A 157 13.28 10.70 -38.99
N GLY A 158 12.63 10.94 -37.85
CA GLY A 158 11.69 12.05 -37.67
C GLY A 158 10.38 11.95 -38.47
N GLU A 159 10.15 10.84 -39.17
CA GLU A 159 9.10 10.66 -40.19
C GLU A 159 7.67 10.76 -39.62
N SER A 160 7.50 10.62 -38.29
CA SER A 160 6.21 10.74 -37.60
C SER A 160 5.96 12.12 -36.96
N THR A 161 6.94 13.02 -36.92
CA THR A 161 6.81 14.36 -36.31
C THR A 161 7.21 15.52 -37.23
N SER A 162 7.58 15.26 -38.48
CA SER A 162 8.07 16.26 -39.42
C SER A 162 6.96 16.98 -40.20
N SER A 163 6.00 17.61 -39.52
CA SER A 163 5.24 18.70 -40.15
C SER A 163 5.84 20.08 -39.88
N HIS A 164 6.86 20.22 -39.02
CA HIS A 164 7.43 21.53 -38.66
C HIS A 164 8.95 21.64 -38.48
N LEU A 165 9.75 20.58 -38.72
CA LEU A 165 11.21 20.66 -38.68
C LEU A 165 11.79 20.06 -39.96
N ASN A 166 12.19 20.93 -40.89
CA ASN A 166 12.99 20.55 -42.06
C ASN A 166 14.46 20.50 -41.62
N ILE A 167 14.92 19.31 -41.23
CA ILE A 167 16.35 19.05 -41.07
C ILE A 167 16.82 18.57 -42.45
N ASP A 168 17.65 19.39 -43.09
CA ASP A 168 18.26 19.05 -44.38
C ASP A 168 19.55 18.26 -44.10
N ASP A 169 19.53 16.96 -44.37
CA ASP A 169 20.60 16.00 -44.06
C ASP A 169 21.95 16.33 -44.75
N ASN A 170 21.97 17.29 -45.68
CA ASN A 170 23.17 17.75 -46.40
C ASN A 170 23.78 19.06 -45.86
N SER A 171 23.32 19.59 -44.74
CA SER A 171 23.88 20.83 -44.19
C SER A 171 25.19 20.58 -43.44
N HIS A 172 26.31 20.92 -44.09
CA HIS A 172 27.65 20.99 -43.46
C HIS A 172 27.70 22.19 -42.49
N ILE A 173 27.13 22.04 -41.30
CA ILE A 173 27.21 23.07 -40.26
C ILE A 173 28.47 22.78 -39.42
N ASN A 174 29.47 23.65 -39.51
CA ASN A 174 30.68 23.56 -38.71
C ASN A 174 30.37 24.02 -37.28
N ILE A 175 30.31 23.09 -36.33
CA ILE A 175 30.02 23.37 -34.91
C ILE A 175 31.35 23.60 -34.20
N GLU A 176 31.67 24.85 -33.87
CA GLU A 176 32.82 25.16 -33.01
C GLU A 176 32.43 25.09 -31.52
N PRO A 177 33.29 24.53 -30.66
CA PRO A 177 33.02 24.40 -29.23
C PRO A 177 33.11 25.77 -28.52
N THR A 178 32.00 26.23 -27.94
CA THR A 178 31.97 27.40 -27.07
C THR A 178 32.62 27.06 -25.73
N VAL A 179 33.80 27.63 -25.46
CA VAL A 179 34.44 27.56 -24.14
C VAL A 179 33.66 28.44 -23.17
N LEU A 180 33.07 27.84 -22.15
CA LEU A 180 32.40 28.54 -21.05
C LEU A 180 33.45 29.27 -20.20
N THR A 181 33.50 30.59 -20.27
CA THR A 181 34.29 31.40 -19.35
C THR A 181 33.56 31.57 -18.01
N ASN A 182 34.32 31.45 -16.92
CA ASN A 182 33.91 31.45 -15.51
C ASN A 182 33.39 32.83 -15.02
N GLU A 183 32.29 33.34 -15.59
CA GLU A 183 31.56 34.44 -14.97
C GLU A 183 30.25 33.93 -14.36
N MET A 184 30.36 33.46 -13.11
CA MET A 184 29.22 33.16 -12.24
C MET A 184 28.47 34.46 -11.92
N SER A 185 27.51 34.83 -12.78
CA SER A 185 26.41 35.68 -12.32
C SER A 185 25.40 34.79 -11.59
N GLU A 186 25.26 34.99 -10.28
CA GLU A 186 24.21 34.36 -9.46
C GLU A 186 22.82 34.76 -9.99
N ARG A 187 22.32 34.05 -11.01
CA ARG A 187 20.91 34.14 -11.39
C ARG A 187 20.09 33.35 -10.38
N ARG A 188 19.63 34.03 -9.34
CA ARG A 188 18.60 33.50 -8.45
C ARG A 188 17.27 33.50 -9.20
N VAL A 189 16.71 32.32 -9.40
CA VAL A 189 15.35 32.14 -9.94
C VAL A 189 14.37 32.45 -8.81
N SER A 190 13.65 33.57 -8.93
CA SER A 190 12.49 33.87 -8.10
C SER A 190 11.22 33.56 -8.90
N PHE A 191 10.32 32.76 -8.33
CA PHE A 191 8.98 32.57 -8.87
C PHE A 191 8.06 33.63 -8.24
N GLU A 192 7.51 34.50 -9.07
CA GLU A 192 6.41 35.37 -8.67
C GLU A 192 5.13 34.54 -8.79
N VAL A 193 4.70 33.98 -7.66
CA VAL A 193 3.43 33.24 -7.58
C VAL A 193 2.34 34.26 -7.30
N GLU A 194 1.64 34.71 -8.34
CA GLU A 194 0.34 35.34 -8.16
C GLU A 194 -0.68 34.26 -7.74
N GLU A 195 -1.06 34.25 -6.46
CA GLU A 195 -2.22 33.49 -5.98
C GLU A 195 -3.49 34.08 -6.58
N ASN A 196 -3.84 33.65 -7.79
CA ASN A 196 -5.18 33.82 -8.33
C ASN A 196 -6.14 33.05 -7.43
N ALA A 197 -6.86 33.77 -6.56
CA ALA A 197 -7.90 33.28 -5.65
C ALA A 197 -9.17 32.78 -6.38
N LYS A 198 -9.00 31.86 -7.33
CA LYS A 198 -10.05 31.00 -7.86
C LYS A 198 -9.56 29.57 -7.86
N SER A 199 -9.29 29.05 -6.67
CA SER A 199 -9.13 27.63 -6.47
C SER A 199 -10.51 26.98 -6.62
N VAL A 200 -10.77 26.39 -7.80
CA VAL A 200 -11.81 25.37 -7.96
C VAL A 200 -11.28 24.09 -7.30
N VAL A 201 -11.26 24.13 -5.97
CA VAL A 201 -11.05 22.95 -5.13
C VAL A 201 -12.43 22.69 -4.54
N PRO A 202 -13.01 21.49 -4.69
CA PRO A 202 -14.19 21.16 -3.93
C PRO A 202 -13.73 21.00 -2.48
N VAL A 203 -13.76 22.11 -1.72
CA VAL A 203 -13.74 22.05 -0.26
C VAL A 203 -15.04 21.35 0.10
N VAL A 204 -14.97 20.02 0.22
CA VAL A 204 -16.05 19.22 0.75
C VAL A 204 -16.17 19.64 2.21
N ASN A 205 -17.01 20.63 2.44
CA ASN A 205 -17.31 21.17 3.74
C ASN A 205 -17.74 20.01 4.64
N ALA A 206 -16.87 19.57 5.55
CA ALA A 206 -17.08 18.42 6.43
C ALA A 206 -18.39 18.55 7.22
N VAL A 207 -18.87 19.77 7.44
CA VAL A 207 -20.17 20.08 8.06
C VAL A 207 -21.34 19.56 7.23
N SER A 208 -21.26 19.65 5.90
CA SER A 208 -22.31 19.15 4.99
C SER A 208 -22.32 17.62 4.87
N PHE A 209 -21.15 16.98 4.99
CA PHE A 209 -21.03 15.52 5.06
C PHE A 209 -21.59 14.97 6.38
N LEU A 210 -21.28 15.61 7.51
CA LEU A 210 -21.84 15.23 8.82
C LEU A 210 -23.36 15.46 8.90
N GLN A 211 -23.88 16.49 8.24
CA GLN A 211 -25.33 16.68 8.10
C GLN A 211 -25.99 15.56 7.27
N LYS A 212 -25.31 15.02 6.25
CA LYS A 212 -25.82 13.85 5.49
C LYS A 212 -25.83 12.58 6.34
N LEU A 213 -24.90 12.40 7.28
CA LEU A 213 -24.88 11.28 8.23
C LEU A 213 -25.92 11.41 9.36
N LYS A 214 -26.37 12.63 9.66
CA LYS A 214 -27.46 12.90 10.61
C LYS A 214 -28.85 12.66 10.03
N LYS A 215 -28.98 12.33 8.75
CA LYS A 215 -30.22 11.76 8.23
C LYS A 215 -30.33 10.36 8.81
N THR A 216 -30.94 10.27 9.98
CA THR A 216 -31.47 9.02 10.52
C THR A 216 -32.24 8.35 9.38
N ASP A 217 -31.81 7.14 9.07
CA ASP A 217 -32.52 6.26 8.15
C ASP A 217 -33.94 6.04 8.70
N ASP A 218 -34.87 6.89 8.28
CA ASP A 218 -36.31 6.77 8.55
C ASP A 218 -36.89 5.45 7.98
N GLY A 219 -36.10 4.71 7.19
CA GLY A 219 -36.47 3.40 6.68
C GLY A 219 -36.57 2.35 7.79
N THR A 220 -35.62 2.31 8.73
CA THR A 220 -35.51 1.20 9.70
C THR A 220 -36.31 1.41 11.00
N LEU A 221 -36.48 2.66 11.44
CA LEU A 221 -37.23 3.03 12.64
C LEU A 221 -38.69 2.52 12.68
N PRO A 222 -39.50 2.63 11.61
CA PRO A 222 -40.89 2.14 11.62
C PRO A 222 -40.98 0.61 11.68
N TYR A 223 -40.02 -0.12 11.09
CA TYR A 223 -39.98 -1.58 11.21
C TYR A 223 -39.63 -2.02 12.63
N LEU A 224 -38.71 -1.33 13.31
CA LEU A 224 -38.36 -1.58 14.71
C LEU A 224 -39.55 -1.36 15.63
N LYS A 225 -40.30 -0.26 15.43
CA LYS A 225 -41.52 0.03 16.20
C LYS A 225 -42.60 -1.05 15.99
N ARG A 226 -42.78 -1.51 14.75
CA ARG A 226 -43.72 -2.60 14.43
C ARG A 226 -43.30 -3.94 15.08
N ILE A 227 -42.00 -4.22 15.15
CA ILE A 227 -41.48 -5.41 15.83
C ILE A 227 -41.77 -5.34 17.33
N GLU A 228 -41.57 -4.18 17.95
CA GLU A 228 -41.87 -3.95 19.37
C GLU A 228 -43.36 -4.15 19.68
N GLU A 229 -44.25 -3.56 18.87
CA GLU A 229 -45.70 -3.73 19.01
C GLU A 229 -46.12 -5.21 18.90
N ASN A 230 -45.56 -5.96 17.94
CA ASN A 230 -45.82 -7.39 17.77
C ASN A 230 -45.35 -8.21 18.98
N GLN A 231 -44.19 -7.87 19.56
CA GLN A 231 -43.66 -8.57 20.74
C GLN A 231 -44.58 -8.39 21.95
N VAL A 232 -45.13 -7.18 22.15
CA VAL A 232 -46.10 -6.91 23.23
C VAL A 232 -47.36 -7.78 23.08
N VAL A 233 -47.89 -7.89 21.86
CA VAL A 233 -49.08 -8.72 21.59
C VAL A 233 -48.78 -10.20 21.88
N ILE A 234 -47.64 -10.72 21.43
CA ILE A 234 -47.25 -12.11 21.68
C ILE A 234 -47.10 -12.37 23.18
N ILE A 235 -46.48 -11.45 23.93
CA ILE A 235 -46.31 -11.59 25.38
C ILE A 235 -47.66 -11.63 26.09
N ASN A 236 -48.63 -10.80 25.67
CA ASN A 236 -49.96 -10.79 26.28
C ASN A 236 -50.74 -12.08 25.97
N LEU A 237 -50.68 -12.57 24.73
CA LEU A 237 -51.28 -13.87 24.36
C LEU A 237 -50.65 -15.03 25.14
N LEU A 238 -49.33 -15.03 25.31
CA LEU A 238 -48.65 -16.04 26.13
C LEU A 238 -49.00 -15.95 27.61
N LYS A 239 -49.36 -14.77 28.12
CA LYS A 239 -49.86 -14.61 29.50
C LYS A 239 -51.27 -15.16 29.65
N GLU A 240 -52.16 -14.88 28.69
CA GLU A 240 -53.54 -15.38 28.69
C GLU A 240 -53.61 -16.92 28.55
N ILE A 241 -52.68 -17.53 27.82
CA ILE A 241 -52.59 -19.00 27.68
C ILE A 241 -52.05 -19.68 28.96
N ASN A 242 -51.29 -18.96 29.79
CA ASN A 242 -50.67 -19.48 31.02
C ASN A 242 -51.44 -19.16 32.31
N THR A 243 -52.65 -18.58 32.19
CA THR A 243 -53.63 -18.39 33.27
C THR A 243 -54.83 -19.30 33.07
#